data_AF-A0A4Q2XYT5-F1
#
_entry.id   AF-A0A4Q2XYT5-F1
#
_cell.length_a   1.000
_cell.length_b   1.000
_cell.length_c   1.000
_cell.angle_alpha   90.00
_cell.angle_beta   90.00
_cell.angle_gamma   90.00
#
_symmetry.space_group_name_H-M   'P 1'
#
loop_
_entity.id
_entity.type
_entity.pdbx_description
1 polymer ?
#
loop_
_entity_poly.entity_id
_entity_poly.type
_entity_poly.pdbx_seq_one_letter_code
_entity_poly.pdbx_strand_id
1 'polypeptide(L)'
;MLDFGDHSSSTITAKAWDAFNAKNQPVAQGYAKKCIELYQAKAVEMQKAIAPAPPTVKEEIQKQWALNDVGTCYFILGQSLEAEGKAKEAAAAFKFLVENLSLAQCWDTKGWFWKPVDGARERAKALEFEALDEAK
;
A
#
# COMPACT_ATOMS: atom_id res chain seq x y z
N MET A 1 -11.99 -19.45 0.91
CA MET A 1 -12.14 -18.15 0.23
C MET A 1 -11.94 -17.07 1.28
N LEU A 2 -11.25 -15.97 0.96
CA LEU A 2 -11.11 -14.85 1.91
C LEU A 2 -12.46 -14.15 2.07
N ASP A 3 -12.79 -13.73 3.29
CA ASP A 3 -13.96 -12.90 3.54
C ASP A 3 -13.57 -11.43 3.37
N PHE A 4 -14.09 -10.75 2.37
CA PHE A 4 -13.81 -9.34 2.09
C PHE A 4 -14.74 -8.37 2.82
N GLY A 5 -15.65 -8.86 3.67
CA GLY A 5 -16.60 -8.03 4.41
C GLY A 5 -17.55 -7.27 3.48
N ASP A 6 -17.77 -5.98 3.76
CA ASP A 6 -18.61 -5.09 2.95
C ASP A 6 -17.95 -4.66 1.63
N HIS A 7 -16.77 -5.19 1.32
CA HIS A 7 -15.94 -4.87 0.16
C HIS A 7 -15.47 -3.42 0.09
N SER A 8 -15.68 -2.60 1.13
CA SER A 8 -15.13 -1.26 1.19
C SER A 8 -13.60 -1.29 1.27
N SER A 9 -12.96 -0.25 0.74
CA SER A 9 -11.50 -0.13 0.78
C SER A 9 -10.99 -0.18 2.22
N SER A 10 -11.63 0.53 3.15
CA SER A 10 -11.23 0.58 4.55
C SER A 10 -11.33 -0.77 5.25
N THR A 11 -12.42 -1.53 5.04
CA THR A 11 -12.56 -2.89 5.60
C THR A 11 -11.49 -3.83 5.05
N ILE A 12 -11.25 -3.81 3.74
CA ILE A 12 -10.25 -4.69 3.11
C ILE A 12 -8.83 -4.31 3.57
N THR A 13 -8.50 -3.01 3.62
CA THR A 13 -7.19 -2.54 4.09
C THR A 13 -6.97 -2.89 5.56
N ALA A 14 -7.98 -2.76 6.43
CA ALA A 14 -7.88 -3.20 7.83
C ALA A 14 -7.58 -4.72 7.93
N LYS A 15 -8.32 -5.54 7.18
CA LYS A 15 -8.07 -6.99 7.11
C LYS A 15 -6.67 -7.33 6.58
N ALA A 16 -6.16 -6.57 5.60
CA ALA A 16 -4.80 -6.73 5.10
C ALA A 16 -3.76 -6.41 6.19
N TRP A 17 -3.98 -5.35 6.97
CA TRP A 17 -3.11 -4.94 8.06
C TRP A 17 -3.10 -5.95 9.20
N ASP A 18 -4.26 -6.47 9.58
CA ASP A 18 -4.39 -7.51 10.61
C ASP A 18 -3.65 -8.78 10.21
N ALA A 19 -3.83 -9.24 8.96
CA ALA A 19 -3.12 -10.41 8.44
C ALA A 19 -1.60 -10.19 8.38
N PHE A 20 -1.17 -8.98 8.00
CA PHE A 20 0.24 -8.61 7.96
C PHE A 20 0.86 -8.62 9.36
N ASN A 21 0.19 -8.04 10.35
CA ASN A 21 0.62 -8.07 11.76
C ASN A 21 0.67 -9.49 12.33
N ALA A 22 -0.23 -10.36 11.89
CA ALA A 22 -0.23 -11.78 12.21
C ALA A 22 0.85 -12.58 11.45
N LYS A 23 1.70 -11.91 10.64
CA LYS A 23 2.73 -12.52 9.77
C LYS A 23 2.17 -13.52 8.75
N ASN A 24 0.88 -13.43 8.46
CA ASN A 24 0.22 -14.29 7.49
C ASN A 24 0.31 -13.66 6.09
N GLN A 25 1.48 -13.78 5.47
CA GLN A 25 1.80 -13.10 4.22
C GLN A 25 0.84 -13.46 3.07
N PRO A 26 0.45 -14.74 2.86
CA PRO A 26 -0.51 -15.08 1.80
C PRO A 26 -1.87 -14.39 1.98
N VAL A 27 -2.36 -14.31 3.23
CA VAL A 27 -3.65 -13.66 3.52
C VAL A 27 -3.55 -12.14 3.40
N ALA A 28 -2.47 -11.54 3.89
CA ALA A 28 -2.20 -10.10 3.75
C ALA A 28 -2.16 -9.69 2.27
N GLN A 29 -1.46 -10.47 1.44
CA GLN A 29 -1.42 -10.25 -0.01
C GLN A 29 -2.79 -10.39 -0.66
N GLY A 30 -3.60 -11.36 -0.24
CA GLY A 30 -4.93 -11.56 -0.81
C GLY A 30 -5.85 -10.37 -0.58
N TYR A 31 -5.87 -9.81 0.64
CA TYR A 31 -6.62 -8.59 0.93
C TYR A 31 -6.05 -7.37 0.21
N ALA A 32 -4.74 -7.16 0.27
CA ALA A 32 -4.09 -6.03 -0.38
C ALA A 32 -4.36 -6.02 -1.89
N LYS A 33 -4.20 -7.18 -2.56
CA LYS A 33 -4.51 -7.33 -3.99
C LYS A 33 -5.97 -7.05 -4.30
N LYS A 34 -6.90 -7.46 -3.43
CA LYS A 34 -8.32 -7.17 -3.65
C LYS A 34 -8.65 -5.68 -3.54
N CYS A 35 -8.08 -4.97 -2.56
CA CYS A 35 -8.26 -3.52 -2.45
C CYS A 35 -7.69 -2.80 -3.67
N ILE A 36 -6.50 -3.20 -4.12
CA ILE A 36 -5.84 -2.65 -5.32
C ILE A 36 -6.72 -2.90 -6.57
N GLU A 37 -7.18 -4.14 -6.77
CA GLU A 37 -8.06 -4.53 -7.90
C GLU A 37 -9.31 -3.65 -7.99
N LEU A 38 -9.97 -3.41 -6.86
CA LEU A 38 -11.22 -2.66 -6.83
C LEU A 38 -11.03 -1.14 -6.98
N TYR A 39 -9.94 -0.58 -6.44
CA TYR A 39 -9.86 0.86 -6.16
C TYR A 39 -8.65 1.58 -6.75
N GLN A 40 -7.70 0.89 -7.40
CA GLN A 40 -6.49 1.53 -7.94
C GLN A 40 -6.78 2.68 -8.90
N ALA A 41 -7.74 2.51 -9.81
CA ALA A 41 -8.10 3.56 -10.77
C ALA A 41 -8.54 4.85 -10.03
N LYS A 42 -9.35 4.71 -8.97
CA LYS A 42 -9.80 5.85 -8.17
C LYS A 42 -8.68 6.46 -7.33
N ALA A 43 -7.78 5.63 -6.78
CA ALA A 43 -6.63 6.08 -6.03
C ALA A 43 -5.70 6.96 -6.88
N VAL A 44 -5.44 6.56 -8.13
CA VAL A 44 -4.64 7.35 -9.09
C VAL A 44 -5.34 8.66 -9.48
N GLU A 45 -6.66 8.65 -9.64
CA GLU A 45 -7.46 9.88 -9.87
C GLU A 45 -7.32 10.86 -8.69
N MET A 46 -7.46 10.36 -7.45
CA MET A 46 -7.33 11.17 -6.24
C MET A 46 -5.93 11.75 -6.07
N GLN A 47 -4.86 10.97 -6.30
CA GLN A 47 -3.48 11.45 -6.30
C GLN A 47 -3.32 12.66 -7.23
N LYS A 48 -3.84 12.56 -8.47
CA LYS A 48 -3.72 13.63 -9.46
C LYS A 48 -4.49 14.89 -9.04
N ALA A 49 -5.63 14.73 -8.37
CA ALA A 49 -6.47 15.85 -7.96
C ALA A 49 -5.85 16.70 -6.83
N ILE A 50 -5.01 16.11 -5.98
CA ILE A 50 -4.38 16.81 -4.84
C ILE A 50 -2.92 17.18 -5.11
N ALA A 51 -2.32 16.69 -6.18
CA ALA A 51 -0.95 17.06 -6.54
C ALA A 51 -0.81 18.61 -6.65
N PRO A 52 0.32 19.19 -6.18
CA PRO A 52 1.56 18.51 -5.80
C PRO A 52 1.72 18.15 -4.32
N ALA A 53 0.73 18.42 -3.46
CA ALA A 53 0.90 18.29 -2.01
C ALA A 53 -0.29 17.58 -1.34
N PRO A 54 -0.05 16.72 -0.33
CA PRO A 54 -1.14 16.06 0.36
C PRO A 54 -1.89 17.07 1.26
N PRO A 55 -3.19 16.85 1.52
CA PRO A 55 -3.89 17.62 2.54
C PRO A 55 -3.29 17.36 3.92
N THR A 56 -3.38 18.36 4.80
CA THR A 56 -2.87 18.31 6.19
C THR A 56 -3.97 18.34 7.24
N VAL A 57 -5.20 18.69 6.85
CA VAL A 57 -6.39 18.69 7.71
C VAL A 57 -7.02 17.30 7.69
N LYS A 58 -7.26 16.71 8.87
CA LYS A 58 -7.70 15.32 9.04
C LYS A 58 -8.90 14.95 8.16
N GLU A 59 -9.90 15.80 8.10
CA GLU A 59 -11.12 15.59 7.32
C GLU A 59 -10.82 15.55 5.81
N GLU A 60 -9.90 16.40 5.34
CA GLU A 60 -9.46 16.41 3.94
C GLU A 60 -8.57 15.22 3.59
N ILE A 61 -7.78 14.73 4.55
CA ILE A 61 -7.02 13.48 4.42
C ILE A 61 -8.00 12.32 4.26
N GLN A 62 -9.02 12.22 5.10
CA GLN A 62 -10.02 11.15 5.05
C GLN A 62 -10.83 11.14 3.75
N LYS A 63 -11.03 12.30 3.10
CA LYS A 63 -11.66 12.38 1.77
C LYS A 63 -10.83 11.70 0.68
N GLN A 64 -9.52 11.52 0.89
CA GLN A 64 -8.63 10.79 -0.03
C GLN A 64 -8.65 9.28 0.23
N TRP A 65 -9.83 8.72 0.55
CA TRP A 65 -10.00 7.35 1.02
C TRP A 65 -9.33 6.33 0.10
N ALA A 66 -9.60 6.39 -1.22
CA ALA A 66 -9.06 5.40 -2.15
C ALA A 66 -7.54 5.49 -2.24
N LEU A 67 -7.00 6.71 -2.30
CA LEU A 67 -5.57 6.96 -2.33
C LEU A 67 -4.89 6.39 -1.07
N ASN A 68 -5.44 6.71 0.10
CA ASN A 68 -4.88 6.30 1.38
C ASN A 68 -4.92 4.77 1.53
N ASP A 69 -6.07 4.15 1.27
CA ASP A 69 -6.29 2.73 1.45
C ASP A 69 -5.48 1.90 0.45
N VAL A 70 -5.50 2.27 -0.85
CA VAL A 70 -4.73 1.57 -1.88
C VAL A 70 -3.22 1.79 -1.70
N GLY A 71 -2.79 3.01 -1.36
CA GLY A 71 -1.38 3.28 -1.07
C GLY A 71 -0.87 2.45 0.11
N THR A 72 -1.70 2.31 1.15
CA THR A 72 -1.43 1.42 2.29
C THR A 72 -1.36 -0.05 1.86
N CYS A 73 -2.28 -0.50 1.01
CA CYS A 73 -2.26 -1.88 0.49
C CYS A 73 -1.05 -2.18 -0.38
N TYR A 74 -0.55 -1.24 -1.20
CA TYR A 74 0.71 -1.45 -1.92
C TYR A 74 1.90 -1.60 -0.96
N PHE A 75 1.94 -0.83 0.12
CA PHE A 75 2.97 -0.98 1.14
C PHE A 75 2.92 -2.36 1.81
N ILE A 76 1.73 -2.82 2.24
CA ILE A 76 1.53 -4.16 2.81
C ILE A 76 1.95 -5.25 1.81
N LEU A 77 1.53 -5.11 0.55
CA LEU A 77 1.84 -6.06 -0.51
C LEU A 77 3.35 -6.18 -0.70
N GLY A 78 4.06 -5.06 -0.78
CA GLY A 78 5.52 -5.02 -0.88
C GLY A 78 6.19 -5.71 0.31
N GLN A 79 5.81 -5.33 1.54
CA GLN A 79 6.36 -5.94 2.77
C GLN A 79 6.10 -7.44 2.84
N SER A 80 4.90 -7.88 2.46
CA SER A 80 4.49 -9.29 2.52
C SER A 80 5.23 -10.14 1.48
N LEU A 81 5.43 -9.61 0.27
CA LEU A 81 6.17 -10.28 -0.79
C LEU A 81 7.67 -10.37 -0.46
N GLU A 82 8.23 -9.30 0.07
CA GLU A 82 9.61 -9.23 0.54
C GLU A 82 9.86 -10.26 1.65
N ALA A 83 8.95 -10.40 2.61
CA ALA A 83 9.04 -11.41 3.65
C ALA A 83 8.99 -12.86 3.12
N GLU A 84 8.49 -13.07 1.89
CA GLU A 84 8.48 -14.35 1.19
C GLU A 84 9.68 -14.53 0.22
N GLY A 85 10.64 -13.60 0.20
CA GLY A 85 11.79 -13.64 -0.71
C GLY A 85 11.44 -13.31 -2.16
N LYS A 86 10.28 -12.70 -2.43
CA LYS A 86 9.84 -12.33 -3.78
C LYS A 86 10.29 -10.92 -4.12
N ALA A 87 11.61 -10.72 -4.21
CA ALA A 87 12.22 -9.40 -4.32
C ALA A 87 11.69 -8.58 -5.50
N LYS A 88 11.56 -9.20 -6.68
CA LYS A 88 11.08 -8.54 -7.90
C LYS A 88 9.63 -8.03 -7.78
N GLU A 89 8.73 -8.87 -7.27
CA GLU A 89 7.33 -8.50 -7.09
C GLU A 89 7.16 -7.47 -5.97
N ALA A 90 7.93 -7.59 -4.89
CA ALA A 90 7.95 -6.61 -3.81
C ALA A 90 8.44 -5.23 -4.30
N ALA A 91 9.53 -5.20 -5.06
CA ALA A 91 10.04 -3.99 -5.69
C ALA A 91 8.99 -3.33 -6.58
N ALA A 92 8.29 -4.10 -7.41
CA ALA A 92 7.23 -3.59 -8.28
C ALA A 92 6.07 -2.96 -7.47
N ALA A 93 5.65 -3.57 -6.37
CA ALA A 93 4.60 -3.04 -5.51
C ALA A 93 5.02 -1.71 -4.85
N PHE A 94 6.23 -1.66 -4.27
CA PHE A 94 6.75 -0.43 -3.66
C PHE A 94 6.96 0.68 -4.70
N LYS A 95 7.49 0.34 -5.87
CA LYS A 95 7.69 1.30 -6.97
C LYS A 95 6.38 1.92 -7.41
N PHE A 96 5.32 1.12 -7.57
CA PHE A 96 4.02 1.66 -7.93
C PHE A 96 3.52 2.69 -6.91
N LEU A 97 3.64 2.39 -5.61
CA LEU A 97 3.31 3.34 -4.54
C LEU A 97 4.14 4.63 -4.64
N VAL A 98 5.45 4.50 -4.82
CA VAL A 98 6.37 5.65 -4.93
C VAL A 98 6.05 6.54 -6.14
N GLU A 99 5.73 5.95 -7.28
CA GLU A 99 5.53 6.67 -8.53
C GLU A 99 4.11 7.22 -8.69
N ASN A 100 3.10 6.50 -8.19
CA ASN A 100 1.70 6.77 -8.54
C ASN A 100 0.83 7.16 -7.35
N LEU A 101 1.23 6.87 -6.11
CA LEU A 101 0.41 7.06 -4.90
C LEU A 101 1.20 7.72 -3.75
N SER A 102 2.21 8.53 -4.09
CA SER A 102 3.18 9.10 -3.14
C SER A 102 2.57 10.07 -2.12
N LEU A 103 1.33 10.51 -2.32
CA LEU A 103 0.61 11.41 -1.41
C LEU A 103 -0.35 10.67 -0.47
N ALA A 104 -0.38 9.33 -0.51
CA ALA A 104 -1.15 8.51 0.41
C ALA A 104 -0.75 8.74 1.87
N GLN A 105 -1.77 8.76 2.75
CA GLN A 105 -1.61 8.97 4.19
C GLN A 105 -2.45 7.93 4.94
N CYS A 106 -1.78 7.11 5.75
CA CYS A 106 -2.42 6.06 6.53
C CYS A 106 -2.58 6.52 7.98
N TRP A 107 -3.76 6.27 8.57
CA TRP A 107 -4.00 6.55 9.98
C TRP A 107 -3.34 5.52 10.87
N ASP A 108 -2.46 5.96 11.77
CA ASP A 108 -1.98 5.14 12.88
C ASP A 108 -2.94 5.29 14.07
N THR A 109 -3.35 4.16 14.65
CA THR A 109 -4.21 4.11 15.85
C THR A 109 -3.63 4.87 17.05
N LYS A 110 -2.32 5.15 17.05
CA LYS A 110 -1.62 5.96 18.06
C LYS A 110 -1.77 7.47 17.87
N GLY A 111 -2.51 7.92 16.85
CA GLY A 111 -3.00 9.30 16.76
C GLY A 111 -2.37 10.19 15.70
N TRP A 112 -1.61 9.63 14.75
CA TRP A 112 -0.99 10.40 13.65
C TRP A 112 -1.25 9.76 12.29
N PHE A 113 -1.10 10.56 11.23
CA PHE A 113 -1.02 10.04 9.86
C PHE A 113 0.44 9.85 9.49
N TRP A 114 0.77 8.68 8.93
CA TRP A 114 2.08 8.40 8.35
C TRP A 114 1.95 8.18 6.85
N LYS A 115 3.05 8.29 6.12
CA LYS A 115 3.06 8.14 4.66
C LYS A 115 3.62 6.77 4.27
N PRO A 116 2.82 5.90 3.63
CA PRO A 116 3.30 4.60 3.14
C PRO A 116 4.53 4.71 2.23
N VAL A 117 4.63 5.80 1.46
CA VAL A 117 5.75 6.02 0.55
C VAL A 117 7.10 6.16 1.26
N ASP A 118 7.14 6.65 2.50
CA ASP A 118 8.40 6.85 3.21
C ASP A 118 9.05 5.51 3.57
N GLY A 119 8.26 4.49 3.92
CA GLY A 119 8.74 3.13 4.08
C GLY A 119 9.04 2.42 2.76
N ALA A 120 8.33 2.76 1.68
CA ALA A 120 8.47 2.11 0.38
C ALA A 120 9.72 2.54 -0.40
N ARG A 121 10.15 3.81 -0.32
CA ARG A 121 11.26 4.35 -1.13
C ARG A 121 12.57 3.59 -0.94
N GLU A 122 12.94 3.34 0.32
CA GLU A 122 14.20 2.66 0.62
C GLU A 122 14.14 1.18 0.25
N ARG A 123 13.00 0.51 0.47
CA ARG A 123 12.83 -0.90 0.09
C ARG A 123 12.83 -1.09 -1.42
N ALA A 124 12.15 -0.21 -2.18
CA ALA A 124 12.10 -0.30 -3.64
C ALA A 124 13.51 -0.33 -4.25
N LYS A 125 14.38 0.60 -3.84
CA LYS A 125 15.77 0.67 -4.34
C LYS A 125 16.60 -0.55 -3.95
N ALA A 126 16.49 -0.99 -2.70
CA ALA A 126 17.24 -2.14 -2.21
C ALA A 126 16.86 -3.43 -2.96
N LEU A 127 15.57 -3.66 -3.13
CA LEU A 127 15.04 -4.86 -3.80
C LEU A 127 15.24 -4.84 -5.31
N GLU A 128 15.22 -3.67 -5.96
CA GLU A 128 15.58 -3.56 -7.38
C GLU A 128 17.03 -3.99 -7.61
N PHE A 129 17.94 -3.65 -6.70
CA PHE A 129 19.34 -4.09 -6.78
C PHE A 129 19.47 -5.61 -6.55
N GLU A 130 18.81 -6.13 -5.52
CA GLU A 130 18.79 -7.58 -5.21
C GLU A 130 18.25 -8.41 -6.39
N ALA A 131 17.12 -8.00 -6.98
CA ALA A 131 16.52 -8.69 -8.11
C ALA A 131 17.40 -8.68 -9.38
N LEU A 132 18.30 -7.69 -9.53
CA LEU A 132 19.26 -7.64 -10.64
C LEU A 132 20.47 -8.57 -10.41
N ASP A 133 20.84 -8.81 -9.16
CA ASP A 133 21.93 -9.71 -8.82
C ASP A 133 21.50 -11.18 -8.89
N GLU A 134 20.27 -11.51 -8.50
CA GLU A 134 19.71 -12.86 -8.65
C GLU A 134 19.49 -13.29 -10.11
N ALA A 135 19.44 -12.34 -11.05
CA ALA A 135 19.24 -12.60 -12.47
C ALA A 135 20.54 -12.90 -13.24
N LYS A 136 21.70 -12.85 -12.59
CA LYS A 136 23.04 -13.11 -13.16
C LYS A 136 23.48 -14.55 -12.90
#